data_AF-A0A2G1ZFE7-F1
#
_entry.id   AF-A0A2G1ZFE7-F1
#
_cell.length_a   1.000
_cell.length_b   1.000
_cell.length_c   1.000
_cell.angle_alpha   90.00
_cell.angle_beta   90.00
_cell.angle_gamma   90.00
#
_symmetry.space_group_name_H-M   'P 1'
#
loop_
_entity.id
_entity.type
_entity.pdbx_description
1 polymer ?
#
loop_
_entity_poly.entity_id
_entity_poly.type
_entity_poly.pdbx_seq_one_letter_code
_entity_poly.pdbx_strand_id
1 'polypeptide(L)'
;MRNILNAICSKGLPARDINNANRVNLLAVLWVLSLMASSLLSQYLSLATLAVSILFIIHTGIGIAMVFAYKRFLTELDEMERKIQLDALALSVGITIISFSSYSILDKNGILPELNSAYLIALMALTYIVGIIAGRIRYR
;
A
#
# COMPACT_ATOMS: atom_id res chain seq x y z
N MET A 1 20.05 -17.06 -0.47
CA MET A 1 19.16 -16.75 -1.62
C MET A 1 17.83 -17.52 -1.58
N ARG A 2 17.84 -18.84 -1.37
CA ARG A 2 16.63 -19.69 -1.34
C ARG A 2 15.58 -19.26 -0.29
N ASN A 3 16.01 -18.80 0.88
CA ASN A 3 15.11 -18.33 1.95
C ASN A 3 14.41 -17.00 1.61
N ILE A 4 15.10 -16.09 0.92
CA ILE A 4 14.53 -14.80 0.47
C ILE A 4 13.47 -15.06 -0.60
N LEU A 5 13.79 -15.89 -1.60
CA LEU A 5 12.83 -16.27 -2.64
C LEU A 5 11.59 -16.96 -2.04
N ASN A 6 11.77 -17.82 -1.04
CA ASN A 6 10.64 -18.46 -0.36
C ASN A 6 9.77 -17.46 0.43
N ALA A 7 10.39 -16.45 1.06
CA ALA A 7 9.69 -15.39 1.78
C ALA A 7 8.89 -14.47 0.83
N ILE A 8 9.46 -14.15 -0.34
CA ILE A 8 8.79 -13.36 -1.39
C ILE A 8 7.63 -14.16 -1.99
N CYS A 9 7.86 -15.41 -2.38
CA CYS A 9 6.84 -16.27 -2.99
C CYS A 9 5.80 -16.80 -2.00
N SER A 10 5.86 -16.39 -0.73
CA SER A 10 4.93 -16.80 0.32
C SER A 10 4.76 -18.33 0.44
N LYS A 11 5.81 -19.10 0.11
CA LYS A 11 5.73 -20.58 0.04
C LYS A 11 5.44 -21.15 1.42
N GLY A 12 4.33 -21.86 1.61
CA GLY A 12 3.95 -22.46 2.89
C GLY A 12 2.75 -21.80 3.58
N LEU A 13 2.18 -20.72 3.01
CA LEU A 13 0.89 -20.21 3.47
C LEU A 13 -0.26 -21.14 3.03
N PRO A 14 -1.31 -21.27 3.85
CA PRO A 14 -2.54 -21.96 3.46
C PRO A 14 -3.15 -21.37 2.18
N ALA A 15 -3.79 -22.22 1.37
CA ALA A 15 -4.45 -21.78 0.13
C ALA A 15 -5.51 -20.70 0.37
N ARG A 16 -6.20 -20.74 1.52
CA ARG A 16 -7.16 -19.70 1.94
C ARG A 16 -6.50 -18.31 2.01
N ASP A 17 -5.34 -18.23 2.65
CA ASP A 17 -4.66 -16.97 2.92
C ASP A 17 -4.09 -16.38 1.62
N ILE A 18 -3.61 -17.25 0.72
CA ILE A 18 -3.19 -16.86 -0.62
C ILE A 18 -4.39 -16.30 -1.41
N ASN A 19 -5.56 -16.95 -1.35
CA ASN A 19 -6.75 -16.47 -2.05
C ASN A 19 -7.24 -15.11 -1.51
N ASN A 20 -7.20 -14.91 -0.20
CA ASN A 20 -7.54 -13.64 0.42
C ASN A 20 -6.51 -12.54 0.05
N ALA A 21 -5.21 -12.85 0.09
CA ALA A 21 -4.17 -11.93 -0.36
C ALA A 21 -4.35 -11.54 -1.83
N ASN A 22 -4.67 -12.51 -2.70
CA ASN A 22 -4.92 -12.24 -4.12
C ASN A 22 -6.12 -11.32 -4.34
N ARG A 23 -7.18 -11.44 -3.53
CA ARG A 23 -8.33 -10.51 -3.56
C ARG A 23 -7.89 -9.09 -3.19
N VAL A 24 -7.09 -8.93 -2.13
CA VAL A 24 -6.53 -7.63 -1.75
C VAL A 24 -5.66 -7.07 -2.87
N ASN A 25 -4.75 -7.88 -3.42
CA ASN A 25 -3.86 -7.46 -4.50
C ASN A 25 -4.62 -7.04 -5.76
N LEU A 26 -5.68 -7.77 -6.13
CA LEU A 26 -6.54 -7.41 -7.25
C LEU A 26 -7.22 -6.07 -7.02
N LEU A 27 -7.78 -5.85 -5.82
CA LEU A 27 -8.40 -4.57 -5.46
C LEU A 27 -7.37 -3.42 -5.45
N ALA A 28 -6.15 -3.67 -4.98
CA ALA A 28 -5.06 -2.71 -5.02
C ALA A 28 -4.66 -2.34 -6.45
N VAL A 29 -4.56 -3.33 -7.35
CA VAL A 29 -4.30 -3.07 -8.78
C VAL A 29 -5.44 -2.27 -9.40
N LEU A 30 -6.70 -2.65 -9.17
CA LEU A 30 -7.86 -1.90 -9.65
C LEU A 30 -7.87 -0.46 -9.10
N TRP A 31 -7.49 -0.29 -7.84
CA TRP A 31 -7.41 1.03 -7.20
C TRP A 31 -6.34 1.90 -7.86
N VAL A 32 -5.12 1.38 -8.09
CA VAL A 32 -4.04 2.10 -8.80
C VAL A 32 -4.43 2.40 -10.24
N LEU A 33 -5.04 1.44 -10.97
CA LEU A 33 -5.51 1.66 -12.34
C LEU A 33 -6.59 2.73 -12.40
N SER A 34 -7.50 2.77 -11.42
CA SER A 34 -8.54 3.81 -11.35
C SER A 34 -7.94 5.20 -11.08
N LEU A 35 -6.89 5.30 -10.26
CA LEU A 35 -6.16 6.55 -10.04
C LEU A 35 -5.47 7.02 -11.32
N MET A 36 -4.73 6.11 -11.97
CA MET A 36 -4.03 6.39 -13.21
C MET A 36 -5.00 6.82 -14.31
N ALA A 37 -6.09 6.09 -14.51
CA ALA A 37 -7.12 6.45 -15.48
C ALA A 37 -7.72 7.83 -15.15
N SER A 38 -8.14 8.07 -13.90
CA SER A 38 -8.76 9.34 -13.52
C SER A 38 -7.81 10.53 -13.70
N SER A 39 -6.54 10.36 -13.37
CA SER A 39 -5.50 11.38 -13.55
C SER A 39 -5.23 11.67 -15.02
N LEU A 40 -5.06 10.64 -15.86
CA LEU A 40 -4.83 10.80 -17.30
C LEU A 40 -6.05 11.44 -17.98
N LEU A 41 -7.26 10.97 -17.68
CA LEU A 41 -8.47 11.56 -18.26
C LEU A 41 -8.61 13.04 -17.88
N SER A 42 -8.34 13.40 -16.63
CA SER A 42 -8.42 14.80 -16.17
C SER A 42 -7.30 15.68 -16.73
N GLN A 43 -6.15 15.10 -17.07
CA GLN A 43 -5.02 15.81 -17.64
C GLN A 43 -5.21 16.10 -19.14
N TYR A 44 -5.76 15.14 -19.90
CA TYR A 44 -5.88 15.24 -21.35
C TYR A 44 -7.26 15.65 -21.86
N LEU A 45 -8.31 15.53 -21.03
CA LEU A 45 -9.67 15.93 -21.38
C LEU A 45 -10.21 16.99 -20.42
N SER A 46 -10.96 17.95 -20.96
CA SER A 46 -11.75 18.88 -20.16
C SER A 46 -13.04 18.21 -19.69
N LEU A 47 -12.98 17.53 -18.54
CA LEU A 47 -14.12 16.83 -17.96
C LEU A 47 -15.08 17.80 -17.24
N ALA A 48 -16.38 17.56 -17.37
CA ALA A 48 -17.38 18.24 -16.54
C ALA A 48 -17.24 17.81 -15.06
N THR A 49 -17.62 18.69 -14.13
CA THR A 49 -17.57 18.42 -12.69
C THR A 49 -18.23 17.11 -12.30
N LEU A 50 -19.39 16.79 -12.90
CA LEU A 50 -20.09 15.53 -12.65
C LEU A 50 -19.24 14.31 -13.01
N ALA A 51 -18.52 14.34 -14.14
CA ALA A 51 -17.68 13.22 -14.57
C ALA A 51 -16.50 13.01 -13.60
N VAL A 52 -15.86 14.10 -13.15
CA VAL A 52 -14.79 14.04 -12.14
C VAL A 52 -15.33 13.50 -10.81
N SER A 53 -16.52 13.91 -10.37
CA SER A 53 -17.15 13.37 -9.16
C SER A 53 -17.44 11.88 -9.26
N ILE A 54 -17.88 11.39 -10.42
CA ILE A 54 -18.11 9.95 -10.65
C ILE A 54 -16.79 9.17 -10.57
N LEU A 55 -15.73 9.66 -11.22
CA LEU A 55 -14.39 9.04 -11.15
C LEU A 55 -13.87 8.98 -9.71
N PHE A 56 -14.04 10.08 -8.95
CA PHE A 56 -13.70 10.13 -7.53
C PHE A 56 -14.47 9.09 -6.69
N ILE A 57 -15.79 8.97 -6.89
CA ILE A 57 -16.63 8.00 -6.16
C ILE A 57 -16.19 6.57 -6.47
N ILE A 58 -15.93 6.25 -7.74
CA ILE A 58 -15.47 4.93 -8.16
C ILE A 58 -14.11 4.61 -7.53
N HIS A 59 -13.15 5.53 -7.65
CA HIS A 59 -11.81 5.36 -7.09
C HIS A 59 -11.85 5.14 -5.57
N THR A 60 -12.62 5.97 -4.87
CA THR A 60 -12.81 5.89 -3.42
C THR A 60 -13.52 4.59 -3.02
N GLY A 61 -14.55 4.18 -3.78
CA GLY A 61 -15.29 2.94 -3.54
C GLY A 61 -14.39 1.70 -3.64
N ILE A 62 -13.50 1.64 -4.64
CA ILE A 62 -12.51 0.55 -4.76
C ILE A 62 -11.56 0.59 -3.56
N GLY A 63 -11.12 1.77 -3.13
CA GLY A 63 -10.25 1.94 -1.96
C GLY A 63 -10.92 1.43 -0.67
N ILE A 64 -12.19 1.76 -0.44
CA ILE A 64 -12.96 1.26 0.71
C ILE A 64 -13.09 -0.26 0.66
N ALA A 65 -13.43 -0.83 -0.51
CA ALA A 65 -13.51 -2.29 -0.68
C ALA A 65 -12.15 -2.96 -0.40
N MET A 66 -11.05 -2.38 -0.86
CA MET A 66 -9.69 -2.82 -0.58
C MET A 66 -9.39 -2.85 0.92
N VAL A 67 -9.77 -1.80 1.66
CA VAL A 67 -9.58 -1.72 3.13
C VAL A 67 -10.34 -2.84 3.84
N PHE A 68 -11.61 -3.08 3.48
CA PHE A 68 -12.39 -4.17 4.09
C PHE A 68 -11.82 -5.55 3.74
N ALA A 69 -11.39 -5.76 2.50
CA ALA A 69 -10.74 -6.99 2.09
C ALA A 69 -9.42 -7.22 2.84
N TYR A 70 -8.62 -6.17 3.04
CA TYR A 70 -7.35 -6.24 3.77
C TYR A 70 -7.58 -6.52 5.26
N LYS A 71 -8.56 -5.86 5.88
CA LYS A 71 -8.96 -6.15 7.26
C LYS A 71 -9.34 -7.62 7.42
N ARG A 72 -10.16 -8.14 6.51
CA ARG A 72 -10.57 -9.55 6.51
C ARG A 72 -9.37 -10.49 6.34
N PHE A 73 -8.48 -10.19 5.39
CA PHE A 73 -7.23 -10.92 5.20
C PHE A 73 -6.41 -10.98 6.49
N LEU A 74 -6.17 -9.84 7.15
CA LEU A 74 -5.42 -9.80 8.40
C LEU A 74 -6.05 -10.61 9.54
N THR A 75 -7.39 -10.60 9.64
CA THR A 75 -8.09 -11.35 10.69
C THR A 75 -8.10 -12.86 10.46
N GLU A 76 -8.02 -13.29 9.20
CA GLU A 76 -8.02 -14.71 8.82
C GLU A 76 -6.62 -15.33 8.77
N LEU A 77 -5.55 -14.53 8.82
CA LEU A 77 -4.18 -15.03 8.92
C LEU A 77 -3.93 -15.80 10.23
N ASP A 78 -2.97 -16.74 10.17
CA ASP A 78 -2.40 -17.32 11.38
C ASP A 78 -1.74 -16.26 12.27
N GLU A 79 -1.52 -16.60 13.55
CA GLU A 79 -1.01 -15.63 14.53
C GLU A 79 0.38 -15.10 14.19
N MET A 80 1.25 -15.93 13.61
CA MET A 80 2.62 -15.53 13.28
C MET A 80 2.65 -14.58 12.09
N GLU A 81 1.93 -14.91 11.01
CA GLU A 81 1.89 -14.06 9.83
C GLU A 81 1.11 -12.78 10.09
N ARG A 82 0.01 -12.83 10.86
CA ARG A 82 -0.69 -11.62 11.32
C ARG A 82 0.24 -10.69 12.10
N LYS A 83 1.09 -11.24 12.99
CA LYS A 83 2.09 -10.47 13.71
C LYS A 83 3.12 -9.84 12.76
N ILE A 84 3.65 -10.60 11.79
CA ILE A 84 4.60 -10.08 10.80
C ILE A 84 4.00 -8.90 10.03
N GLN A 85 2.73 -9.02 9.61
CA GLN A 85 2.03 -7.94 8.90
C GLN A 85 1.87 -6.69 9.77
N LEU A 86 1.48 -6.84 11.03
CA LEU A 86 1.30 -5.72 11.97
C LEU A 86 2.63 -5.05 12.34
N ASP A 87 3.68 -5.82 12.58
CA ASP A 87 5.03 -5.31 12.86
C ASP A 87 5.56 -4.53 11.63
N ALA A 88 5.33 -5.04 10.41
CA ALA A 88 5.71 -4.37 9.18
C ALA A 88 4.91 -3.08 8.95
N LEU A 89 3.61 -3.06 9.27
CA LEU A 89 2.78 -1.86 9.22
C LEU A 89 3.27 -0.81 10.23
N ALA A 90 3.58 -1.20 11.46
CA ALA A 90 4.10 -0.30 12.48
C ALA A 90 5.43 0.33 12.05
N LEU A 91 6.34 -0.47 11.49
CA LEU A 91 7.60 0.01 10.91
C LEU A 91 7.36 1.01 9.77
N SER A 92 6.50 0.64 8.82
CA SER A 92 6.18 1.46 7.65
C SER A 92 5.59 2.82 8.03
N VAL A 93 4.63 2.82 8.96
CA VAL A 93 4.02 4.05 9.50
C VAL A 93 5.06 4.89 10.23
N GLY A 94 5.87 4.29 11.10
CA GLY A 94 6.91 5.01 11.85
C GLY A 94 7.93 5.71 10.94
N ILE A 95 8.46 4.99 9.95
CA ILE A 95 9.42 5.56 8.98
C ILE A 95 8.76 6.67 8.17
N THR A 96 7.51 6.48 7.74
CA THR A 96 6.79 7.48 6.95
C THR A 96 6.58 8.77 7.75
N ILE A 97 6.17 8.69 9.03
CA ILE A 97 5.95 9.87 9.88
C ILE A 97 7.26 10.64 10.10
N ILE A 98 8.36 9.94 10.43
CA ILE A 98 9.66 10.57 10.64
C ILE A 98 10.14 11.27 9.37
N SER A 99 10.01 10.60 8.22
CA SER A 99 10.46 11.14 6.94
C SER A 99 9.59 12.32 6.48
N PHE A 100 8.26 12.21 6.61
CA PHE A 100 7.31 13.28 6.29
C PHE A 100 7.59 14.54 7.14
N SER A 101 7.70 14.38 8.45
CA SER A 101 7.90 15.51 9.37
C SER A 101 9.26 16.18 9.13
N SER A 102 10.33 15.41 8.95
CA SER A 102 11.66 15.94 8.64
C SER A 102 11.67 16.67 7.30
N TYR A 103 11.08 16.08 6.26
CA TYR A 103 11.01 16.72 4.94
C TYR A 103 10.18 18.00 5.00
N SER A 104 9.03 17.99 5.70
CA SER A 104 8.17 19.16 5.82
C SER A 104 8.87 20.35 6.49
N ILE A 105 9.78 20.10 7.46
CA ILE A 105 10.60 21.16 8.04
C ILE A 105 11.51 21.79 6.98
N LEU A 106 12.18 20.97 6.16
CA LEU A 106 13.10 21.44 5.12
C LEU A 106 12.37 22.17 3.98
N ASP A 107 11.22 21.64 3.55
CA ASP A 107 10.34 22.23 2.53
C ASP A 107 9.87 23.65 2.96
N LYS A 108 9.33 23.78 4.18
CA LYS A 108 8.86 25.08 4.71
C LYS A 108 9.96 26.14 4.86
N ASN A 109 11.23 25.72 4.95
CA ASN A 109 12.37 26.62 5.03
C ASN A 109 13.04 26.86 3.66
N GLY A 110 12.45 26.36 2.57
CA GLY A 110 12.96 26.53 1.21
C GLY A 110 14.25 25.75 0.93
N ILE A 111 14.61 24.79 1.78
CA ILE A 111 15.81 23.95 1.62
C ILE A 111 15.54 22.82 0.61
N LEU A 112 14.33 22.25 0.66
CA LEU A 112 13.86 21.22 -0.26
C LEU A 112 12.67 21.73 -1.07
N PRO A 113 12.42 21.17 -2.27
CA PRO A 113 11.23 21.48 -3.06
C PRO A 113 9.97 20.93 -2.40
N GLU A 114 8.81 21.40 -2.87
CA GLU A 114 7.49 21.00 -2.38
C GLU A 114 7.36 19.46 -2.30
N LEU A 115 6.88 18.99 -1.17
CA LEU A 115 6.75 17.57 -0.90
C LEU A 115 5.70 16.90 -1.80
N ASN A 116 6.16 16.05 -2.72
CA ASN A 116 5.27 15.21 -3.51
C ASN A 116 4.75 14.02 -2.69
N SER A 117 3.43 13.92 -2.57
CA SER A 117 2.74 12.82 -1.85
C SER A 117 3.08 11.43 -2.39
N ALA A 118 3.45 11.31 -3.67
CA ALA A 118 3.87 10.04 -4.27
C ALA A 118 5.12 9.46 -3.60
N TYR A 119 6.06 10.31 -3.16
CA TYR A 119 7.28 9.85 -2.49
C TYR A 119 6.98 9.23 -1.13
N LEU A 120 6.00 9.77 -0.39
CA LEU A 120 5.57 9.23 0.90
C LEU A 120 4.88 7.87 0.73
N ILE A 121 4.00 7.74 -0.26
CA ILE A 121 3.31 6.49 -0.55
C ILE A 121 4.32 5.42 -0.97
N ALA A 122 5.29 5.76 -1.83
CA ALA A 122 6.35 4.85 -2.25
C ALA A 122 7.21 4.40 -1.07
N LEU A 123 7.63 5.34 -0.20
CA LEU A 123 8.40 5.03 1.01
C LEU A 123 7.63 4.07 1.93
N MET A 124 6.35 4.34 2.18
CA MET A 124 5.48 3.52 3.01
C MET A 124 5.35 2.09 2.44
N ALA A 125 5.12 1.97 1.13
CA ALA A 125 5.00 0.67 0.47
C ALA A 125 6.31 -0.13 0.52
N LEU A 126 7.45 0.51 0.21
CA LEU A 126 8.76 -0.15 0.23
C LEU A 126 9.14 -0.62 1.63
N THR A 127 8.97 0.24 2.64
CA THR A 127 9.28 -0.13 4.03
C THR A 127 8.38 -1.23 4.56
N TYR A 128 7.10 -1.23 4.18
CA TYR A 128 6.18 -2.32 4.50
C TYR A 128 6.62 -3.65 3.86
N ILE A 129 6.96 -3.65 2.57
CA ILE A 129 7.46 -4.84 1.86
C ILE A 129 8.74 -5.37 2.52
N VAL A 130 9.69 -4.50 2.82
CA VAL A 130 10.94 -4.87 3.52
C VAL A 130 10.62 -5.46 4.90
N GLY A 131 9.69 -4.86 5.65
CA GLY A 131 9.24 -5.35 6.94
C GLY A 131 8.66 -6.77 6.88
N ILE A 132 7.79 -7.04 5.90
CA ILE A 132 7.22 -8.38 5.69
C ILE A 132 8.33 -9.39 5.36
N ILE A 133 9.21 -9.06 4.40
CA ILE A 133 10.28 -9.97 3.97
C ILE A 133 11.21 -10.28 5.14
N ALA A 134 11.62 -9.27 5.90
CA ALA A 134 12.47 -9.44 7.08
C ALA A 134 11.78 -10.29 8.16
N GLY A 135 10.49 -10.03 8.44
CA GLY A 135 9.70 -10.83 9.38
C GLY A 135 9.62 -12.29 8.97
N ARG A 136 9.26 -12.57 7.71
CA ARG A 136 9.18 -13.95 7.18
C ARG A 136 10.52 -14.66 7.18
N ILE A 137 11.64 -13.96 6.97
CA ILE A 137 12.98 -14.56 7.07
C ILE A 137 13.32 -14.90 8.53
N ARG A 138 12.89 -14.07 9.49
CA ARG A 138 13.20 -14.26 10.91
C ARG A 138 12.42 -15.42 11.56
N TYR A 139 11.18 -15.63 11.16
CA TYR A 139 10.28 -16.64 11.76
C TYR A 139 10.18 -17.94 10.94
N ARG A 140 11.01 -18.11 9.91
CA ARG A 140 11.19 -19.35 9.15
C ARG A 140 12.54 -19.96 9.46
#